data_AF-A0A5M3Y048-F1
#
_entry.id   AF-A0A5M3Y048-F1
#
_cell.length_a   1.000
_cell.length_b   1.000
_cell.length_c   1.000
_cell.angle_alpha   90.00
_cell.angle_beta   90.00
_cell.angle_gamma   90.00
#
_symmetry.space_group_name_H-M   'P 1'
#
loop_
_entity.id
_entity.type
_entity.pdbx_description
1 polymer ?
#
loop_
_entity_poly.entity_id
_entity_poly.type
_entity_poly.pdbx_seq_one_letter_code
_entity_poly.pdbx_strand_id
1 'polypeptide(L)'
;MAYGTGMDEAQVSAERWREQVRAQDSIEQDRKALARLIEYDHDPFEIDLYELSSDPQMRLVDKAKRSYAGQYDRRLRRMRERANRTEVDQ
;
A
#
# COMPACT_ATOMS: atom_id res chain seq x y z
N MET A 1 -0.91 32.66 -21.78
CA MET A 1 -0.20 31.41 -21.47
C MET A 1 -1.14 30.53 -20.65
N ALA A 2 -1.62 29.42 -21.22
CA ALA A 2 -2.50 28.50 -20.52
C ALA A 2 -1.65 27.46 -19.77
N TYR A 3 -1.59 27.55 -18.44
CA TYR A 3 -1.11 26.45 -17.59
C TYR A 3 -2.35 25.67 -17.15
N GLY A 4 -2.80 24.77 -18.01
CA GLY A 4 -3.88 23.85 -17.72
C GLY A 4 -3.53 22.46 -18.24
N THR A 5 -3.77 21.44 -17.41
CA THR A 5 -3.85 20.01 -17.78
C THR A 5 -2.54 19.24 -18.06
N GLY A 6 -1.58 19.33 -17.14
CA GLY A 6 -0.60 18.26 -16.95
C GLY A 6 -0.67 17.81 -15.49
N MET A 7 -1.37 16.72 -15.21
CA MET A 7 -1.30 16.08 -13.89
C MET A 7 0.17 15.76 -13.64
N ASP A 8 0.74 16.25 -12.55
CA ASP A 8 2.17 16.06 -12.23
C ASP A 8 2.51 14.57 -12.33
N GLU A 9 3.48 14.22 -13.18
CA GLU A 9 3.84 12.83 -13.48
C GLU A 9 4.23 12.08 -12.20
N ALA A 10 4.85 12.80 -11.25
CA ALA A 10 5.16 12.28 -9.93
C ALA A 10 3.89 12.00 -9.11
N GLN A 11 2.86 12.83 -9.21
CA GLN A 11 1.57 12.60 -8.56
C GLN A 11 0.85 11.39 -9.15
N VAL A 12 0.80 11.24 -10.47
CA VAL A 12 0.18 10.07 -11.14
C VAL A 12 0.92 8.79 -10.75
N SER A 13 2.25 8.83 -10.74
CA SER A 13 3.08 7.69 -10.33
C SER A 13 2.87 7.32 -8.86
N ALA A 14 2.75 8.32 -7.98
CA ALA A 14 2.47 8.10 -6.56
C ALA A 14 1.05 7.56 -6.29
N GLU A 15 0.06 7.98 -7.08
CA GLU A 15 -1.31 7.44 -7.03
C GLU A 15 -1.32 5.97 -7.43
N ARG A 16 -0.74 5.62 -8.58
CA ARG A 16 -0.60 4.23 -9.04
C ARG A 16 0.13 3.34 -8.04
N TRP A 17 1.23 3.83 -7.47
CA TRP A 17 1.98 3.09 -6.46
C TRP A 17 1.13 2.81 -5.21
N ARG A 18 0.34 3.78 -4.74
CA ARG A 18 -0.57 3.58 -3.60
C ARG A 18 -1.67 2.58 -3.90
N GLU A 19 -2.25 2.62 -5.10
CA GLU A 19 -3.24 1.64 -5.54
C GLU A 19 -2.66 0.23 -5.55
N GLN A 20 -1.44 0.07 -6.06
CA GLN A 20 -0.76 -1.21 -6.08
C GLN A 20 -0.48 -1.75 -4.67
N VAL A 21 -0.03 -0.89 -3.74
CA VAL A 21 0.18 -1.26 -2.33
C VAL A 21 -1.13 -1.70 -1.65
N ARG A 22 -2.29 -1.19 -2.08
CA ARG A 22 -3.61 -1.63 -1.54
C ARG A 22 -4.08 -2.94 -2.14
N ALA A 23 -3.84 -3.14 -3.43
CA ALA A 23 -4.24 -4.35 -4.14
C ALA A 23 -3.40 -5.57 -3.75
N GLN A 24 -2.15 -5.34 -3.35
CA GLN A 24 -1.25 -6.41 -2.92
C GLN A 24 -1.61 -6.91 -1.51
N ASP A 25 -1.45 -8.22 -1.28
CA ASP A 25 -1.47 -8.80 0.06
C ASP A 25 -0.24 -8.37 0.88
N SER A 26 -0.40 -8.32 2.20
CA SER A 26 0.73 -7.97 3.07
C SER A 26 1.73 -9.11 3.13
N ILE A 27 3.01 -8.79 3.35
CA ILE A 27 4.05 -9.81 3.52
C ILE A 27 3.68 -10.78 4.65
N GLU A 28 2.98 -10.31 5.68
CA GLU A 28 2.51 -11.16 6.78
C GLU A 28 1.37 -12.11 6.36
N GLN A 29 0.53 -11.72 5.40
CA GLN A 29 -0.48 -12.62 4.82
C GLN A 29 0.18 -13.65 3.91
N ASP A 30 1.09 -13.23 3.05
CA ASP A 30 1.86 -14.13 2.17
C ASP A 30 2.62 -15.16 3.00
N ARG A 31 3.31 -14.72 4.06
CA ARG A 31 4.01 -15.60 5.01
C ARG A 31 3.08 -16.66 5.62
N LYS A 32 1.86 -16.28 5.99
CA LYS A 32 0.86 -17.21 6.54
C LYS A 32 0.32 -18.19 5.49
N ALA A 33 0.18 -17.74 4.25
CA ALA A 33 -0.23 -18.60 3.15
C ALA A 33 0.88 -19.62 2.85
N LEU A 34 2.12 -19.15 2.74
CA LEU A 34 3.30 -20.00 2.53
C LEU A 34 3.48 -21.03 3.64
N ALA A 35 3.28 -20.66 4.91
CA ALA A 35 3.33 -21.63 6.02
C ALA A 35 2.38 -22.82 5.80
N ARG A 36 1.18 -22.58 5.27
CA ARG A 36 0.19 -23.63 5.01
C ARG A 36 0.54 -24.48 3.79
N LEU A 37 1.15 -23.87 2.76
CA LEU A 37 1.57 -24.60 1.56
C LEU A 37 2.78 -25.49 1.87
N ILE A 38 3.76 -24.96 2.62
CA ILE A 38 4.90 -25.73 3.13
C ILE A 38 4.42 -26.93 3.95
N GLU A 39 3.46 -26.74 4.86
CA GLU A 39 2.88 -27.85 5.62
C GLU A 39 2.30 -28.97 4.73
N TYR A 40 1.82 -28.63 3.52
CA TYR A 40 1.16 -29.55 2.61
C TYR A 40 2.15 -30.39 1.78
N ASP A 41 3.15 -29.77 1.16
CA ASP A 41 4.04 -30.45 0.20
C ASP A 41 5.54 -30.27 0.46
N HIS A 42 5.93 -29.39 1.38
CA HIS A 42 7.32 -29.07 1.72
C HIS A 42 8.12 -28.63 0.49
N ASP A 43 7.50 -27.92 -0.45
CA ASP A 43 8.17 -27.43 -1.63
C ASP A 43 9.32 -26.47 -1.27
N PRO A 44 10.56 -26.73 -1.74
CA PRO A 44 11.72 -25.90 -1.39
C PRO A 44 11.59 -24.43 -1.83
N PHE A 45 10.91 -24.16 -2.95
CA PHE A 45 10.74 -22.79 -3.42
C PHE A 45 9.78 -22.00 -2.50
N GLU A 46 8.74 -22.64 -2.00
CA GLU A 46 7.86 -22.04 -0.99
C GLU A 46 8.57 -21.78 0.34
N ILE A 47 9.46 -22.68 0.76
CA ILE A 47 10.32 -22.51 1.93
C ILE A 47 11.22 -21.27 1.76
N ASP A 48 11.90 -21.12 0.62
CA ASP A 48 12.74 -19.95 0.34
C ASP A 48 11.93 -18.64 0.40
N LEU A 49 10.71 -18.65 -0.17
CA LEU A 49 9.80 -17.50 -0.10
C LEU A 49 9.31 -17.22 1.34
N TYR A 50 9.09 -18.26 2.13
CA TYR A 50 8.69 -18.13 3.53
C TYR A 50 9.82 -17.54 4.37
N GLU A 51 11.06 -17.98 4.17
CA GLU A 51 12.23 -17.42 4.85
C GLU A 51 12.42 -15.95 4.49
N LEU A 52 12.31 -15.62 3.20
CA LEU A 52 12.36 -14.26 2.72
C LEU A 52 11.27 -13.41 3.39
N SER A 53 10.00 -13.82 3.33
CA SER A 53 8.89 -13.10 3.98
C SER A 53 8.97 -13.05 5.51
N SER A 54 9.79 -13.91 6.12
CA SER A 54 10.08 -13.90 7.56
C SER A 54 11.15 -12.89 7.96
N ASP A 55 11.88 -12.29 7.00
CA ASP A 55 12.86 -11.23 7.27
C ASP A 55 12.18 -10.04 7.99
N PRO A 56 12.60 -9.70 9.22
CA PRO A 56 12.05 -8.57 9.97
C PRO A 56 12.12 -7.24 9.21
N GLN A 57 13.19 -7.00 8.46
CA GLN A 57 13.39 -5.76 7.74
C GLN A 57 12.38 -5.61 6.60
N MET A 58 12.13 -6.68 5.86
CA MET A 58 11.11 -6.67 4.81
C MET A 58 9.72 -6.39 5.35
N ARG A 59 9.35 -7.01 6.48
CA ARG A 59 8.06 -6.75 7.13
C ARG A 59 7.94 -5.31 7.62
N LEU A 60 9.02 -4.71 8.12
CA LEU A 60 9.03 -3.30 8.51
C LEU A 60 8.82 -2.38 7.30
N VAL A 61 9.45 -2.68 6.17
CA VAL A 61 9.28 -1.92 4.92
C VAL A 61 7.85 -2.03 4.39
N ASP A 62 7.25 -3.22 4.33
CA ASP A 62 5.84 -3.39 3.91
C ASP A 62 4.89 -2.60 4.82
N LYS A 63 5.06 -2.71 6.13
CA LYS A 63 4.27 -1.94 7.11
C LYS A 63 4.41 -0.44 6.90
N ALA A 64 5.62 0.05 6.64
CA ALA A 64 5.88 1.46 6.38
C ALA A 64 5.18 1.94 5.09
N LYS A 65 5.30 1.18 3.99
CA LYS A 65 4.64 1.47 2.71
C LYS A 65 3.13 1.58 2.87
N ARG A 66 2.51 0.59 3.51
CA ARG A 66 1.07 0.56 3.78
C ARG A 66 0.62 1.70 4.69
N SER A 67 1.39 1.98 5.75
CA SER A 67 1.12 3.12 6.63
C SER A 67 1.15 4.44 5.87
N TYR A 68 2.16 4.65 5.03
CA TYR A 68 2.30 5.86 4.22
C TYR A 68 1.13 6.00 3.22
N ALA A 69 0.77 4.93 2.52
CA ALA A 69 -0.39 4.92 1.62
C ALA A 69 -1.68 5.31 2.36
N GLY A 70 -1.94 4.71 3.54
CA GLY A 70 -3.12 5.02 4.35
C GLY A 70 -3.10 6.41 4.98
N GLN A 71 -1.93 6.99 5.28
CA GLN A 71 -1.83 8.37 5.75
C GLN A 71 -2.29 9.36 4.69
N TYR A 72 -1.96 9.11 3.43
CA TYR A 72 -2.41 9.94 2.32
C TYR A 72 -3.94 9.91 2.18
N ASP A 73 -4.57 8.74 2.33
CA ASP A 73 -6.04 8.64 2.31
C ASP A 73 -6.70 9.42 3.44
N ARG A 74 -6.14 9.32 4.65
CA ARG A 74 -6.62 10.12 5.78
C ARG A 74 -6.48 11.61 5.50
N ARG A 75 -5.42 12.05 4.83
CA ARG A 75 -5.24 13.44 4.40
C ARG A 75 -6.31 13.85 3.39
N LEU A 76 -6.55 13.05 2.35
CA LEU A 76 -7.58 13.33 1.33
C LEU A 76 -8.98 13.39 1.94
N ARG A 77 -9.30 12.46 2.85
CA ARG A 77 -10.59 12.47 3.56
C ARG A 77 -10.78 13.76 4.36
N ARG A 78 -9.77 14.17 5.14
CA ARG A 78 -9.80 15.43 5.89
C ARG A 78 -9.93 16.66 4.99
N MET A 79 -9.35 16.64 3.79
CA MET A 79 -9.50 17.73 2.82
C MET A 79 -10.94 17.83 2.32
N ARG A 80 -11.55 16.70 1.95
CA ARG A 80 -12.97 16.65 1.55
C ARG A 80 -13.90 17.09 2.68
N GLU A 81 -13.65 16.61 3.90
CA GLU A 81 -14.41 17.01 5.10
C GLU A 81 -14.34 18.54 5.34
N ARG A 82 -13.18 19.18 5.09
CA ARG A 82 -13.03 20.63 5.21
C ARG A 82 -13.77 21.39 4.11
N ALA A 83 -13.66 20.93 2.86
CA ALA A 83 -14.34 21.56 1.73
C ALA A 83 -15.87 21.58 1.96
N ASN A 84 -16.43 20.44 2.37
CA ASN A 84 -17.87 20.33 2.64
C ASN A 84 -18.34 21.22 3.79
N ARG A 85 -17.50 21.51 4.79
CA ARG A 85 -17.86 22.44 5.87
C ARG A 85 -17.92 23.89 5.39
N THR A 86 -16.99 24.29 4.53
CA THR A 86 -16.96 25.64 3.94
C THR A 86 -18.12 25.91 2.98
N GLU A 87 -18.69 24.87 2.37
CA GLU A 87 -19.87 24.98 1.49
C GLU A 87 -21.21 25.06 2.26
N VAL A 88 -21.26 24.56 3.50
CA VAL A 88 -22.48 24.60 4.34
C VAL A 88 -22.59 25.92 5.13
N ASP A 89 -21.48 26.60 5.38
CA ASP A 89 -21.43 27.90 6.06
C ASP A 89 -21.61 29.11 5.11
N GLN A 90 -21.92 28.88 3.82
CA GLN A 90 -22.27 29.90 2.82
C GLN A 90 -23.76 29.84 2.46
#